data_AF-A0A4Y2EIB1-F1
#
_entry.id   AF-A0A4Y2EIB1-F1
#
_cell.length_a   1.000
_cell.length_b   1.000
_cell.length_c   1.000
_cell.angle_alpha   90.00
_cell.angle_beta   90.00
_cell.angle_gamma   90.00
#
_symmetry.space_group_name_H-M   'P 1'
#
loop_
_entity.id
_entity.type
_entity.pdbx_description
1 polymer ?
#
loop_
_entity_poly.entity_id
_entity_poly.type
_entity_poly.pdbx_seq_one_letter_code
_entity_poly.pdbx_strand_id
1 'polypeptide(L)'
;MKYLSQLKYTDSKLKASLKTSMKDPFIKCKLAFVRSLSLQCETFLTNFRSEKVCVPYIYAELSQLLGGIIRKFVKPEKVVESSALLKLDLNSKAGLLEVKT
;
A
#
# COMPACT_ATOMS: atom_id res chain seq x y z
N MET A 1 -34.07 -15.21 7.03
CA MET A 1 -34.09 -14.64 5.66
C MET A 1 -33.32 -13.32 5.48
N LYS A 2 -33.30 -12.38 6.44
CA LYS A 2 -32.62 -11.06 6.31
C LYS A 2 -31.12 -11.08 5.98
N TYR A 3 -30.36 -12.06 6.47
CA TYR A 3 -28.91 -12.16 6.23
C TYR A 3 -28.56 -12.57 4.79
N LEU A 4 -29.31 -13.52 4.22
CA LEU A 4 -29.09 -14.00 2.85
C LEU A 4 -29.43 -12.92 1.80
N SER A 5 -30.44 -12.09 2.06
CA SER A 5 -30.78 -10.95 1.20
C SER A 5 -29.73 -9.84 1.27
N GLN A 6 -29.15 -9.58 2.46
CA GLN A 6 -28.06 -8.63 2.62
C GLN A 6 -26.78 -9.09 1.90
N LEU A 7 -26.42 -10.37 2.02
CA LEU A 7 -25.25 -10.96 1.36
C LEU A 7 -25.38 -10.89 -0.18
N LYS A 8 -26.58 -11.20 -0.70
CA LYS A 8 -26.89 -11.10 -2.15
C LYS A 8 -26.83 -9.65 -2.66
N TYR A 9 -27.28 -8.69 -1.86
CA TYR A 9 -27.20 -7.26 -2.18
C TYR A 9 -25.76 -6.74 -2.18
N THR A 10 -24.93 -7.19 -1.23
CA THR A 10 -23.50 -6.83 -1.19
C THR A 10 -22.74 -7.43 -2.37
N ASP A 11 -23.05 -8.67 -2.76
CA ASP A 11 -22.42 -9.33 -3.92
C ASP A 11 -22.77 -8.63 -5.26
N SER A 12 -24.02 -8.19 -5.44
CA SER A 12 -24.42 -7.46 -6.65
C SER A 12 -23.76 -6.08 -6.74
N LYS A 13 -23.65 -5.37 -5.60
CA LYS A 13 -22.97 -4.09 -5.50
C LYS A 13 -21.47 -4.22 -5.77
N LEU A 14 -20.82 -5.23 -5.20
CA LEU A 14 -19.41 -5.53 -5.46
C LEU A 14 -19.15 -5.87 -6.93
N LYS A 15 -20.00 -6.70 -7.55
CA LYS A 15 -19.92 -7.00 -8.99
C LYS A 15 -20.03 -5.74 -9.85
N ALA A 16 -20.95 -4.83 -9.53
CA ALA A 16 -21.11 -3.58 -10.25
C ALA A 16 -19.85 -2.69 -10.10
N SER A 17 -19.34 -2.53 -8.88
CA SER A 17 -18.10 -1.78 -8.62
C SER A 17 -16.87 -2.38 -9.30
N LEU A 18 -16.77 -3.71 -9.36
CA LEU A 18 -15.71 -4.41 -10.07
C LEU A 18 -15.80 -4.17 -11.58
N LYS A 19 -16.99 -4.31 -12.17
CA LYS A 19 -17.21 -4.00 -13.60
C LYS A 19 -16.84 -2.57 -13.95
N THR A 20 -17.16 -1.61 -13.08
CA THR A 20 -16.78 -0.20 -13.28
C THR A 20 -15.27 -0.01 -13.16
N SER A 21 -14.63 -0.63 -12.16
CA SER A 21 -13.16 -0.56 -12.00
C SER A 21 -12.41 -1.24 -13.15
N MET A 22 -12.95 -2.32 -13.73
CA MET A 22 -12.34 -3.00 -14.88
C MET A 22 -12.35 -2.15 -16.16
N LYS A 23 -13.13 -1.07 -16.21
CA LYS A 23 -13.09 -0.08 -17.32
C LYS A 23 -11.93 0.90 -17.19
N ASP A 24 -11.28 0.98 -16.02
CA ASP A 24 -10.10 1.82 -15.83
C ASP A 24 -8.92 1.23 -16.62
N PRO A 25 -8.34 1.96 -17.60
CA PRO A 25 -7.18 1.49 -18.38
C PRO A 25 -5.98 1.08 -17.51
N PHE A 26 -5.87 1.64 -16.31
CA PHE A 26 -4.77 1.41 -15.37
C PHE A 26 -5.11 0.39 -14.29
N ILE A 27 -6.27 -0.27 -14.31
CA ILE A 27 -6.70 -1.19 -13.25
C ILE A 27 -5.70 -2.32 -13.02
N LYS A 28 -5.11 -2.85 -14.10
CA LYS A 28 -4.09 -3.90 -14.03
C LYS A 28 -2.85 -3.42 -13.27
N CYS A 29 -2.39 -2.21 -13.57
CA CYS A 29 -1.25 -1.59 -12.89
C CYS A 29 -1.57 -1.29 -11.42
N LYS A 30 -2.77 -0.77 -11.12
CA LYS A 30 -3.22 -0.53 -9.74
C LYS A 30 -3.29 -1.83 -8.93
N LEU A 31 -3.82 -2.91 -9.50
CA LEU A 31 -3.88 -4.21 -8.86
C LEU A 31 -2.49 -4.83 -8.67
N ALA A 32 -1.61 -4.74 -9.68
CA ALA A 32 -0.23 -5.19 -9.57
C ALA A 32 0.54 -4.41 -8.49
N PHE A 33 0.31 -3.10 -8.40
CA PHE A 33 0.86 -2.25 -7.36
C PHE A 33 0.39 -2.67 -5.97
N VAL A 34 -0.93 -2.81 -5.77
CA VAL A 34 -1.50 -3.28 -4.49
C VAL A 34 -0.94 -4.65 -4.12
N ARG A 35 -0.86 -5.58 -5.07
CA ARG A 35 -0.26 -6.91 -4.86
C ARG A 35 1.20 -6.80 -4.41
N SER A 36 1.98 -5.93 -5.03
CA SER A 36 3.39 -5.70 -4.67
C SER A 36 3.53 -5.11 -3.26
N LEU A 37 2.64 -4.19 -2.85
CA LEU A 37 2.61 -3.70 -1.47
C LEU A 37 2.25 -4.82 -0.49
N SER A 38 1.22 -5.60 -0.78
CA SER A 38 0.79 -6.71 0.06
C SER A 38 1.91 -7.74 0.28
N LEU A 39 2.66 -8.08 -0.77
CA LEU A 39 3.78 -9.02 -0.67
C LEU A 39 4.90 -8.51 0.25
N GLN A 40 5.22 -7.22 0.17
CA GLN A 40 6.22 -6.60 1.06
C GLN A 40 5.76 -6.63 2.53
N CYS A 41 4.46 -6.39 2.78
CA CYS A 41 3.89 -6.51 4.12
C CYS A 41 3.85 -7.98 4.60
N GLU A 42 3.62 -8.95 3.73
CA GLU A 42 3.56 -10.37 4.09
C GLU A 42 4.90 -10.88 4.64
N THR A 43 6.02 -10.50 4.01
CA THR A 43 7.36 -10.82 4.52
C THR A 43 7.58 -10.26 5.93
N PHE A 44 7.19 -8.99 6.14
CA PHE A 44 7.23 -8.37 7.46
C PHE A 44 6.35 -9.13 8.47
N LEU A 45 5.08 -9.39 8.15
CA LEU A 45 4.15 -10.08 9.07
C LEU A 45 4.58 -11.53 9.38
N THR A 46 5.21 -12.22 8.44
CA THR A 46 5.72 -13.58 8.63
C THR A 46 6.86 -13.63 9.64
N ASN A 47 7.79 -12.67 9.56
CA ASN A 47 8.90 -12.56 10.51
C ASN A 47 8.40 -12.34 11.95
N PHE A 48 7.24 -11.70 12.10
CA PHE A 48 6.66 -11.33 13.40
C PHE A 48 5.70 -12.38 13.97
N ARG A 49 5.21 -13.30 13.14
CA ARG A 49 4.40 -14.45 13.57
C ARG A 49 5.25 -15.53 14.26
N SER A 50 6.57 -15.49 14.09
CA SER A 50 7.52 -16.42 14.70
C SER A 50 7.61 -16.19 16.22
N GLU A 51 7.65 -17.25 17.05
CA GLU A 51 7.64 -17.19 18.53
C GLU A 51 8.72 -16.28 19.17
N LYS A 52 9.76 -15.93 18.42
CA LYS A 52 10.70 -14.87 18.80
C LYS A 52 10.07 -13.53 18.45
N VAL A 53 9.26 -13.01 19.36
CA VAL A 53 8.73 -11.65 19.26
C VAL A 53 9.93 -10.68 19.24
N CYS A 54 10.36 -10.30 18.04
CA CYS A 54 11.45 -9.36 17.81
C CYS A 54 11.02 -7.92 18.13
N VAL A 55 10.33 -7.69 19.27
CA VAL A 55 9.91 -6.37 19.78
C VAL A 55 10.99 -5.30 19.62
N PRO A 56 12.28 -5.57 19.95
CA PRO A 56 13.34 -4.58 19.81
C PRO A 56 13.61 -4.14 18.35
N TYR A 57 13.29 -5.00 17.38
CA TYR A 57 13.55 -4.79 15.96
C TYR A 57 12.32 -4.34 15.17
N ILE A 58 11.13 -4.29 15.81
CA ILE A 58 9.87 -3.92 15.16
C ILE A 58 9.96 -2.55 14.51
N TYR A 59 10.49 -1.58 15.25
CA TYR A 59 10.65 -0.22 14.77
C TYR A 59 11.58 -0.16 13.55
N ALA A 60 12.69 -0.90 13.57
CA ALA A 60 13.66 -0.93 12.49
C ALA A 60 13.07 -1.58 11.22
N GLU A 61 12.43 -2.74 11.36
CA GLU A 61 11.78 -3.48 10.27
C GLU A 61 10.62 -2.68 9.67
N LEU A 62 9.78 -2.03 10.49
CA LEU A 62 8.72 -1.14 10.01
C LEU A 62 9.29 0.06 9.27
N SER A 63 10.35 0.67 9.81
CA SER A 63 10.98 1.84 9.19
C SER A 63 11.61 1.47 7.84
N GLN A 64 12.21 0.28 7.72
CA GLN A 64 12.72 -0.24 6.45
C GLN A 64 11.61 -0.54 5.45
N LEU A 65 10.53 -1.21 5.88
CA LEU A 65 9.38 -1.51 5.04
C LEU A 65 8.74 -0.22 4.49
N LEU A 66 8.41 0.71 5.38
CA LEU A 66 7.80 1.99 5.02
C LEU A 66 8.74 2.84 4.17
N GLY A 67 10.02 2.91 4.52
CA GLY A 67 11.03 3.60 3.74
C GLY A 67 11.18 3.02 2.33
N GLY A 68 11.17 1.69 2.19
CA GLY A 68 11.23 0.99 0.91
C GLY A 68 10.01 1.26 0.02
N ILE A 69 8.82 1.36 0.63
CA ILE A 69 7.59 1.73 -0.08
C ILE A 69 7.66 3.20 -0.52
N ILE A 70 8.03 4.11 0.36
CA ILE A 70 8.02 5.55 0.11
C ILE A 70 9.06 5.95 -0.96
N ARG A 71 10.23 5.31 -0.99
CA ARG A 71 11.26 5.55 -2.02
C ARG A 71 10.77 5.26 -3.44
N LYS A 72 9.70 4.50 -3.63
CA LYS A 72 9.09 4.25 -4.94
C LYS A 72 8.28 5.46 -5.45
N PHE A 73 7.98 6.43 -4.58
CA PHE A 73 7.13 7.59 -4.88
C PHE A 73 7.84 8.93 -4.71
N VAL A 74 8.84 8.97 -3.83
CA VAL A 74 9.46 10.21 -3.36
C VAL A 74 10.91 10.23 -3.81
N LYS A 75 11.37 11.40 -4.29
CA LYS A 75 12.78 11.57 -4.69
C LYS A 75 13.70 11.19 -3.54
N PRO A 76 14.79 10.42 -3.77
CA PRO A 76 15.67 9.92 -2.72
C PRO A 76 16.19 11.01 -1.76
N GLU A 77 16.47 12.20 -2.32
CA GLU A 77 16.92 13.40 -1.62
C GLU A 77 15.94 13.89 -0.53
N LYS A 78 14.66 13.54 -0.64
CA LYS A 78 13.60 13.91 0.32
C LYS A 78 13.28 12.81 1.32
N VAL A 79 13.87 11.62 1.18
CA VAL A 79 13.63 10.45 2.04
C VAL A 79 14.72 10.30 3.13
N VAL A 80 15.73 11.18 3.14
CA VAL A 80 16.93 11.07 3.99
C VAL A 80 16.65 11.20 5.49
N GLU A 81 15.55 11.83 5.90
CA GLU A 81 15.17 11.94 7.32
C GLU A 81 13.78 11.37 7.56
N SER A 82 13.66 10.42 8.50
CA SER A 82 12.36 9.85 8.90
C SER A 82 11.36 10.90 9.40
N SER A 83 11.86 12.05 9.89
CA SER A 83 11.07 13.23 10.27
C SER A 83 10.62 14.08 9.08
N ALA A 84 11.32 14.02 7.95
CA ALA A 84 10.96 14.71 6.72
C ALA A 84 9.74 14.08 6.03
N LEU A 85 9.51 12.77 6.25
CA LEU A 85 8.32 12.07 5.75
C LEU A 85 7.02 12.62 6.36
N LEU A 86 7.02 13.00 7.63
CA LEU A 86 5.86 13.61 8.30
C LEU A 86 5.58 15.04 7.80
N LYS A 87 6.58 15.69 7.20
CA LYS A 87 6.48 17.04 6.62
C LYS A 87 6.30 17.02 5.10
N LEU A 88 6.17 15.82 4.51
CA LEU A 88 6.06 15.66 3.08
C LEU A 88 4.65 16.00 2.63
N ASP A 89 4.50 17.13 1.92
CA ASP A 89 3.26 17.46 1.25
C ASP A 89 3.11 16.63 -0.04
N LEU A 90 2.24 15.62 0.02
CA LEU A 90 1.94 14.73 -1.12
C LEU A 90 1.11 15.43 -2.20
N ASN A 91 0.53 16.61 -1.93
CA ASN A 91 -0.15 17.41 -2.94
C ASN A 91 0.83 18.29 -3.73
N SER A 92 2.05 18.47 -3.23
CA SER A 92 3.11 19.21 -3.91
C SER A 92 3.90 18.31 -4.85
N LYS A 93 3.91 18.65 -6.14
CA LYS A 93 4.68 17.93 -7.17
C LYS A 93 6.19 17.97 -6.93
N ALA A 94 6.69 18.91 -6.14
CA ALA A 94 8.13 19.12 -5.93
C ALA A 94 8.83 17.91 -5.27
N GLY A 95 8.11 17.14 -4.44
CA GLY A 95 8.64 15.97 -3.72
C GLY A 95 8.47 14.63 -4.42
N LEU A 96 7.61 14.56 -5.44
CA LEU A 96 7.26 13.32 -6.13
C LEU A 96 8.29 12.98 -7.21
N LEU A 97 8.53 11.68 -7.40
CA LEU A 97 9.25 11.19 -8.58
C LEU A 97 8.41 11.48 -9.83
N GLU A 98 8.99 12.21 -10.77
CA GLU A 98 8.35 12.44 -12.06
C GLU A 98 8.32 11.13 -12.85
N VAL A 99 7.14 10.76 -13.34
CA VAL A 99 6.99 9.65 -14.27
C VAL A 99 7.55 10.13 -15.61
N LYS A 100 8.80 9.78 -15.93
CA LYS A 100 9.33 9.96 -17.28
C LYS A 100 8.47 9.14 -18.23
N THR A 101 7.76 9.86 -19.11
CA THR A 101 6.90 9.28 -20.15
C THR A 101 7.75 8.92 -21.37
#